data_AF-A0A3R7YF41-F1
#
_entry.id   AF-A0A3R7YF41-F1
#
_cell.length_a   1.000
_cell.length_b   1.000
_cell.length_c   1.000
_cell.angle_alpha   90.00
_cell.angle_beta   90.00
_cell.angle_gamma   90.00
#
_symmetry.space_group_name_H-M   'P 1'
#
loop_
_entity.id
_entity.type
_entity.pdbx_description
1 polymer ?
#
loop_
_entity_poly.entity_id
_entity_poly.type
_entity_poly.pdbx_seq_one_letter_code
_entity_poly.pdbx_strand_id
1 'polypeptide(L)' 'MGHLNSFDLFFLFLGICMIIGAAIVGLMTLGYSIEFAPIILFAIAMCISMVAVVVILTGYVKQREEQED' A
#
# COMPACT_ATOMS: atom_id res chain seq x y z
N MET A 1 21.28 14.90 1.32
CA MET A 1 20.57 13.75 1.90
C MET A 1 19.08 14.09 1.94
N GLY A 2 18.31 13.60 0.97
CA GLY A 2 16.87 13.83 0.93
C GLY A 2 16.19 13.04 2.06
N HIS A 3 15.56 13.74 2.99
CA HIS A 3 14.70 13.15 4.00
C HIS A 3 13.42 12.69 3.28
N LEU A 4 13.46 11.52 2.64
CA LEU A 4 12.24 10.91 2.11
C LEU A 4 11.35 10.61 3.33
N ASN A 5 10.28 11.40 3.48
CA ASN A 5 9.29 11.16 4.50
C ASN A 5 8.72 9.76 4.27
N SER A 6 8.64 8.95 5.33
CA SER A 6 8.05 7.60 5.28
C SER A 6 6.63 7.60 4.69
N PHE A 7 5.94 8.75 4.76
CA PHE A 7 4.63 8.99 4.16
C PHE A 7 4.68 9.03 2.62
N ASP A 8 5.69 9.67 2.02
CA ASP A 8 5.87 9.70 0.56
C ASP A 8 6.21 8.31 0.02
N LEU A 9 7.04 7.56 0.76
CA LEU A 9 7.37 6.18 0.43
C LEU A 9 6.13 5.26 0.50
N PHE A 10 5.23 5.50 1.47
CA PHE A 10 3.94 4.81 1.56
C PHE A 10 3.05 5.10 0.34
N PHE A 11 2.90 6.37 -0.06
CA PHE A 11 2.13 6.72 -1.25
C PHE A 11 2.72 6.12 -2.53
N LEU A 12 4.04 6.11 -2.66
CA LEU A 12 4.72 5.45 -3.78
C LEU A 12 4.39 3.95 -3.81
N PHE A 13 4.49 3.26 -2.66
CA PHE A 13 4.16 1.84 -2.54
C PHE A 13 2.70 1.56 -2.90
N LEU A 14 1.77 2.35 -2.36
CA LEU A 14 0.34 2.23 -2.64
C LEU A 14 0.04 2.46 -4.12
N GLY A 15 0.69 3.44 -4.75
CA GLY A 15 0.59 3.70 -6.19
C GLY A 15 1.04 2.51 -7.03
N ILE A 16 2.19 1.90 -6.72
CA ILE A 16 2.68 0.72 -7.42
C ILE A 16 1.71 -0.46 -7.27
N CYS A 17 1.22 -0.72 -6.06
CA CYS A 17 0.24 -1.77 -5.81
C CYS A 17 -1.07 -1.57 -6.60
N MET A 18 -1.56 -0.33 -6.68
CA MET A 18 -2.75 0.03 -7.46
C MET A 18 -2.54 -0.16 -8.96
N ILE A 19 -1.37 0.21 -9.49
CA ILE A 19 -1.03 0.01 -10.91
C ILE A 19 -1.03 -1.48 -11.26
N ILE A 20 -0.41 -2.32 -10.41
CA ILE A 20 -0.37 -3.77 -10.61
C ILE A 20 -1.79 -4.36 -10.56
N GLY A 21 -2.59 -3.98 -9.57
CA GLY A 21 -3.98 -4.44 -9.45
C GLY A 21 -4.82 -4.04 -10.66
N ALA A 22 -4.72 -2.78 -11.12
CA ALA A 22 -5.42 -2.28 -12.28
C ALA A 22 -4.99 -3.00 -13.58
N ALA A 23 -3.71 -3.32 -13.72
CA ALA A 23 -3.21 -4.08 -14.88
C ALA A 23 -3.78 -5.50 -14.92
N ILE A 24 -3.83 -6.20 -13.78
CA ILE A 24 -4.42 -7.54 -13.68
C ILE A 24 -5.90 -7.51 -14.02
N VAL A 25 -6.65 -6.58 -13.43
CA VAL A 25 -8.08 -6.40 -13.72
C VAL A 25 -8.29 -6.05 -15.19
N GLY A 26 -7.47 -5.16 -15.76
CA GLY A 26 -7.50 -4.80 -17.18
C GLY A 26 -7.28 -6.01 -18.10
N LEU A 27 -6.29 -6.85 -17.80
CA LEU A 27 -6.05 -8.09 -18.55
C LEU A 27 -7.25 -9.05 -18.45
N MET A 28 -7.86 -9.19 -17.27
CA MET A 28 -9.07 -10.01 -17.10
C MET A 28 -10.25 -9.49 -17.92
N THR A 29 -10.43 -8.16 -18.03
CA THR A 29 -11.50 -7.58 -18.87
C THR A 29 -11.31 -7.83 -20.36
N LEU A 30 -10.06 -8.00 -20.81
CA LEU A 30 -9.72 -8.34 -22.21
C LEU A 30 -9.92 -9.84 -22.52
N GLY A 31 -10.38 -10.64 -21.56
CA GLY A 31 -10.64 -12.08 -21.73
C GLY A 31 -9.47 -12.98 -21.35
N TYR A 32 -8.39 -12.45 -20.77
CA TYR A 32 -7.32 -13.27 -20.24
C TYR A 32 -7.76 -13.92 -18.92
N SER A 33 -7.82 -15.25 -18.90
CA SER A 33 -8.06 -16.01 -17.67
C SER A 33 -6.76 -16.12 -16.88
N ILE A 34 -6.73 -15.46 -15.72
CA ILE A 34 -5.63 -15.55 -14.76
C ILE A 34 -6.19 -16.22 -13.51
N GLU A 35 -6.03 -17.53 -13.39
CA GLU A 35 -6.56 -18.33 -12.26
C GLU A 35 -6.10 -17.81 -10.89
N PHE A 36 -4.87 -17.28 -10.84
CA PHE A 36 -4.26 -16.76 -9.61
C PHE A 36 -4.54 -15.28 -9.33
N ALA A 37 -5.27 -14.57 -10.20
CA ALA A 37 -5.54 -13.14 -10.01
C ALA A 37 -6.21 -12.80 -8.66
N PRO A 38 -7.20 -13.58 -8.16
CA PRO A 38 -7.81 -13.30 -6.86
C PRO A 38 -6.80 -13.37 -5.71
N ILE A 39 -5.86 -14.31 -5.77
CA ILE A 39 -4.83 -14.50 -4.74
C ILE A 39 -3.83 -13.35 -4.77
N ILE A 40 -3.41 -12.92 -5.97
CA ILE A 40 -2.49 -11.80 -6.13
C ILE A 40 -3.13 -10.50 -5.64
N LEU A 41 -4.39 -10.24 -6.02
CA LEU A 41 -5.13 -9.06 -5.56
C LEU A 41 -5.35 -9.07 -4.04
N PHE A 42 -5.62 -10.24 -3.47
CA PHE A 42 -5.76 -10.40 -2.02
C PHE A 42 -4.44 -10.13 -1.28
N ALA A 43 -3.32 -10.66 -1.76
CA ALA A 43 -2.00 -10.41 -1.19
C ALA A 43 -1.63 -8.92 -1.25
N ILE A 44 -1.93 -8.24 -2.36
CA ILE A 44 -1.74 -6.80 -2.51
C ILE A 44 -2.57 -6.03 -1.46
N ALA A 45 -3.85 -6.38 -1.32
CA ALA A 45 -4.72 -5.75 -0.32
C ALA A 45 -4.19 -5.95 1.11
N MET A 46 -3.75 -7.16 1.45
CA MET A 46 -3.20 -7.48 2.76
C MET A 46 -1.93 -6.66 3.08
N CYS A 47 -1.02 -6.55 2.10
CA CYS A 47 0.19 -5.73 2.23
C CYS A 47 -0.15 -4.25 2.44
N ILE A 48 -1.09 -3.69 1.67
CA ILE A 48 -1.52 -2.30 1.85
C ILE A 48 -2.07 -2.10 3.26
N SER A 49 -2.94 -3.00 3.74
CA SER A 49 -3.51 -2.92 5.10
C SER A 49 -2.44 -2.98 6.18
N MET A 50 -1.47 -3.90 6.08
CA MET A 50 -0.39 -4.05 7.05
C MET A 50 0.45 -2.78 7.15
N VAL A 51 0.87 -2.22 6.01
CA VAL A 51 1.67 -0.99 5.99
C VAL A 51 0.86 0.20 6.51
N ALA A 52 -0.42 0.31 6.13
CA ALA A 52 -1.29 1.37 6.63
C ALA A 52 -1.39 1.38 8.17
N VAL A 53 -1.55 0.20 8.80
CA VAL A 53 -1.60 0.07 10.26
C VAL A 53 -0.28 0.54 10.90
N VAL A 54 0.87 0.14 10.34
CA VAL A 54 2.19 0.54 10.85
C VAL A 54 2.40 2.05 10.74
N VAL A 55 2.06 2.66 9.61
CA VAL A 55 2.20 4.11 9.39
C VAL A 55 1.29 4.89 10.34
N ILE A 56 0.03 4.47 10.50
CA ILE A 56 -0.92 5.12 11.40
C ILE A 56 -0.43 5.03 12.84
N LEU A 57 -0.05 3.83 13.31
CA LEU A 57 0.47 3.64 14.68
C LEU A 57 1.72 4.48 14.93
N THR A 58 2.65 4.52 13.98
CA THR A 58 3.87 5.32 14.10
C THR A 58 3.56 6.82 14.16
N GLY A 59 2.60 7.28 13.35
CA GLY A 59 2.11 8.66 13.39
C GLY A 59 1.47 9.03 14.72
N TYR A 60 0.63 8.14 15.28
CA TYR A 60 -0.01 8.34 16.59
C TYR A 60 0.99 8.39 17.75
N VAL A 61 1.99 7.50 17.75
CA VAL A 61 3.04 7.49 18.79
C VAL A 61 3.85 8.78 18.73
N LYS A 62 4.26 9.21 17.54
CA LYS A 62 5.04 10.44 17.37
C LYS A 62 4.28 11.70 17.80
N GLN A 63 2.99 11.79 17.48
CA GLN A 63 2.15 12.92 17.93
C GLN A 63 1.99 12.97 19.45
N ARG A 64 2.06 11.82 20.13
CA ARG A 64 1.90 11.75 21.57
C ARG A 64 3.16 12.24 22.31
N GLU A 65 4.34 11.95 21.78
CA GLU A 65 5.61 12.48 22.32
C GLU A 65 5.71 14.00 22.15
N GLU A 66 5.28 14.56 21.01
CA GLU A 66 5.27 16.02 20.76
C GLU A 66 4.24 16.80 21.62
N GLN A 67 3.36 16.14 22.38
CA GLN A 67 2.41 16.79 23.29
C GLN A 67 2.82 16.69 24.78
N GLU A 68 3.80 15.86 25.13
CA GLU A 68 4.30 15.71 26.51
C GLU A 68 5.56 16.57 26.80
N ASP A 69 6.16 17.19 25.78
CA ASP A 69 7.22 18.22 25.88
C ASP A 69 6.67 19.66 25.75
#